data_AF-A0A928QS25-F1
#
_entry.id   AF-A0A928QS25-F1
#
_cell.length_a   1.000
_cell.length_b   1.000
_cell.length_c   1.000
_cell.angle_alpha   90.00
_cell.angle_beta   90.00
_cell.angle_gamma   90.00
#
_symmetry.space_group_name_H-M   'P 1'
#
loop_
_entity.id
_entity.type
_entity.pdbx_description
1 polymer ?
#
loop_
_entity_poly.entity_id
_entity_poly.type
_entity_poly.pdbx_seq_one_letter_code
_entity_poly.pdbx_strand_id
1 'polypeptide(L)'
;MCRCSSGTPFMRRKRASHAALSSRPWICRFWERSRRTMSDRENLLRNVQIADFALVEAGLFLDTHPTDQNALEYFRTYQKELEKATAAYQAAYGPLTARANEGGRWKWTDGPAPWERAANV
;
A
#
# COMPACT_ATOMS: atom_id res chain seq x y z
N MET A 1 -63.99 8.02 -45.50
CA MET A 1 -62.84 8.35 -46.39
C MET A 1 -61.79 9.02 -45.51
N CYS A 2 -60.54 8.59 -45.35
CA CYS A 2 -59.74 7.55 -45.96
C CYS A 2 -58.72 6.98 -44.96
N ARG A 3 -58.25 5.80 -45.35
CA ARG A 3 -57.36 4.83 -44.73
C ARG A 3 -55.88 5.27 -44.82
N CYS A 4 -55.01 4.50 -44.14
CA CYS A 4 -53.54 4.32 -44.29
C CYS A 4 -52.71 4.91 -43.14
N SER A 5 -51.71 4.24 -42.55
CA SER A 5 -51.08 2.97 -42.89
C SER A 5 -50.18 2.46 -41.76
N SER A 6 -50.24 1.15 -41.55
CA SER A 6 -49.12 0.21 -41.26
C SER A 6 -48.04 0.55 -40.22
N GLY A 7 -47.93 -0.33 -39.23
CA GLY A 7 -46.61 -0.76 -38.74
C GLY A 7 -46.54 -1.09 -37.25
N THR A 8 -46.85 -2.32 -36.87
CA THR A 8 -46.19 -2.97 -35.72
C THR A 8 -45.14 -3.96 -36.28
N PRO A 9 -44.19 -4.49 -35.50
CA PRO A 9 -43.56 -3.99 -34.28
C PRO A 9 -42.02 -4.09 -34.38
N PHE A 10 -41.27 -2.99 -34.21
CA PHE A 10 -39.83 -3.12 -34.01
C PHE A 10 -39.57 -3.43 -32.53
N MET A 11 -39.25 -4.69 -32.24
CA MET A 11 -38.76 -5.17 -30.94
C MET A 11 -37.58 -4.31 -30.47
N ARG A 12 -37.86 -3.26 -29.69
CA ARG A 12 -36.84 -2.57 -28.91
C ARG A 12 -36.48 -3.50 -27.76
N ARG A 13 -35.37 -4.23 -27.96
CA ARG A 13 -34.68 -5.04 -26.96
C ARG A 13 -34.83 -4.37 -25.60
N LYS A 14 -35.53 -5.02 -24.67
CA LYS A 14 -35.44 -4.64 -23.27
C LYS A 14 -33.96 -4.69 -22.93
N ARG A 15 -33.36 -3.52 -22.68
CA ARG A 15 -32.03 -3.40 -22.10
C ARG A 15 -32.18 -3.93 -20.68
N ALA A 16 -32.13 -5.26 -20.55
CA ALA A 16 -32.01 -5.90 -19.28
C ALA A 16 -30.62 -5.56 -18.71
N SER A 17 -30.58 -5.44 -17.39
CA SER A 17 -29.37 -5.26 -16.56
C SER A 17 -28.96 -3.78 -16.52
N HIS A 18 -28.95 -3.11 -15.37
CA HIS A 18 -28.11 -3.42 -14.21
C HIS A 18 -28.82 -3.26 -12.83
N ALA A 19 -30.15 -3.27 -12.76
CA ALA A 19 -30.87 -2.96 -11.53
C ALA A 19 -31.26 -4.18 -10.66
N ALA A 20 -30.45 -5.24 -10.63
CA ALA A 20 -30.78 -6.46 -9.86
C ALA A 20 -29.58 -7.13 -9.16
N LEU A 21 -28.54 -6.37 -8.82
CA LEU A 21 -27.41 -6.84 -7.99
C LEU A 21 -27.13 -5.91 -6.80
N SER A 22 -28.14 -5.17 -6.32
CA SER A 22 -28.03 -4.25 -5.17
C SER A 22 -28.73 -4.75 -3.90
N SER A 23 -29.35 -5.92 -3.92
CA SER A 23 -30.30 -6.33 -2.86
C SER A 23 -29.88 -7.56 -2.07
N ARG A 24 -28.57 -7.76 -1.84
CA ARG A 24 -28.07 -8.80 -0.91
C ARG A 24 -27.14 -8.15 0.12
N PRO A 25 -27.63 -7.79 1.33
CA PRO A 25 -26.86 -7.12 2.39
C PRO A 25 -25.54 -7.82 2.80
N TRP A 26 -25.37 -9.07 2.39
CA TRP A 26 -24.34 -10.00 2.80
C TRP A 26 -23.17 -9.94 1.81
N ILE A 27 -23.45 -9.63 0.53
CA ILE A 27 -22.45 -9.42 -0.52
C ILE A 27 -21.85 -8.01 -0.41
N CYS A 28 -22.64 -6.99 -0.05
CA CYS A 28 -22.10 -5.66 0.27
C CYS A 28 -21.19 -5.70 1.51
N ARG A 29 -21.59 -6.38 2.60
CA ARG A 29 -20.73 -6.57 3.79
C ARG A 29 -19.47 -7.41 3.53
N PHE A 30 -19.50 -8.30 2.55
CA PHE A 30 -18.35 -9.14 2.17
C PHE A 30 -17.28 -8.34 1.40
N TRP A 31 -17.68 -7.35 0.60
CA TRP A 31 -16.75 -6.43 -0.07
C TRP A 31 -16.33 -5.21 0.78
N GLU A 32 -17.07 -4.89 1.83
CA GLU A 32 -16.74 -3.80 2.76
C GLU A 32 -15.77 -4.23 3.87
N ARG A 33 -15.67 -5.54 4.15
CA ARG A 33 -14.78 -6.13 5.17
C ARG A 33 -13.27 -5.96 4.86
N SER A 34 -12.89 -5.67 3.62
CA SER A 34 -11.48 -5.71 3.20
C SER A 34 -10.74 -4.37 3.20
N ARG A 35 -11.33 -3.28 3.70
CA ARG A 35 -10.62 -2.00 3.87
C ARG A 35 -10.27 -1.76 5.33
N ARG A 36 -9.20 -2.41 5.80
CA ARG A 36 -8.48 -1.92 6.98
C ARG A 36 -7.74 -0.64 6.57
N THR A 37 -7.99 0.45 7.28
CA THR A 37 -7.17 1.67 7.17
C THR A 37 -5.85 1.42 7.89
N MET A 38 -4.71 1.69 7.25
CA MET A 38 -3.42 1.46 7.89
C MET A 38 -3.22 2.39 9.08
N SER A 39 -2.67 1.86 10.17
CA SER A 39 -2.29 2.67 11.33
C SER A 39 -1.14 3.62 11.02
N ASP A 40 -0.97 4.69 11.80
CA ASP A 40 0.17 5.61 11.64
C ASP A 40 1.51 4.89 11.75
N ARG A 41 1.58 3.87 12.62
CA ARG A 41 2.75 2.98 12.76
C ARG A 41 3.03 2.22 11.48
N GLU A 42 2.01 1.59 10.90
CA GLU A 42 2.12 0.87 9.62
C GLU A 42 2.51 1.81 8.49
N ASN A 43 1.97 3.04 8.44
CA ASN A 43 2.30 4.02 7.43
C ASN A 43 3.78 4.44 7.52
N LEU A 44 4.28 4.73 8.72
CA LEU A 44 5.68 5.09 8.94
C LEU A 44 6.61 3.92 8.61
N LEU A 45 6.26 2.70 9.04
CA LEU A 45 7.03 1.50 8.70
C LEU A 45 7.03 1.22 7.19
N ARG A 46 5.89 1.41 6.53
CA ARG A 46 5.78 1.27 5.07
C ARG A 46 6.66 2.26 4.33
N ASN A 47 6.76 3.50 4.80
CA ASN A 47 7.65 4.49 4.20
C ASN A 47 9.12 4.04 4.26
N VAL A 48 9.55 3.48 5.40
CA VAL A 48 10.89 2.88 5.55
C VAL A 48 11.08 1.74 4.55
N GLN A 49 10.12 0.82 4.46
CA GLN A 49 10.20 -0.34 3.55
C GLN A 49 10.28 0.08 2.08
N ILE A 50 9.52 1.10 1.67
CA ILE A 50 9.56 1.62 0.29
C ILE A 50 10.93 2.22 -0.02
N ALA A 51 11.47 3.03 0.90
CA ALA A 51 12.77 3.67 0.70
C ALA A 51 13.91 2.64 0.66
N ASP A 52 13.85 1.63 1.53
CA ASP A 52 14.83 0.53 1.59
C ASP A 52 14.81 -0.30 0.31
N PHE A 53 13.62 -0.66 -0.18
CA PHE A 53 13.45 -1.38 -1.44
C PHE A 53 14.04 -0.59 -2.62
N ALA A 54 13.72 0.71 -2.73
CA ALA A 54 14.23 1.56 -3.80
C ALA A 54 15.76 1.68 -3.77
N LEU A 55 16.37 1.73 -2.58
CA LEU A 55 17.82 1.79 -2.41
C LEU A 55 18.50 0.50 -2.86
N VAL A 56 17.91 -0.66 -2.51
CA VAL A 56 18.39 -1.97 -2.95
C VAL A 56 18.30 -2.11 -4.48
N GLU A 57 17.18 -1.73 -5.08
CA GLU A 57 17.02 -1.78 -6.55
C GLU A 57 18.00 -0.86 -7.27
N ALA A 58 18.21 0.35 -6.75
CA ALA A 58 19.19 1.28 -7.31
C ALA A 58 20.62 0.74 -7.22
N GLY A 59 20.97 0.09 -6.09
CA GLY A 59 22.27 -0.57 -5.93
C GLY A 59 22.47 -1.69 -6.95
N LEU A 60 21.47 -2.55 -7.12
CA LEU A 60 21.51 -3.64 -8.09
C LEU A 60 21.66 -3.14 -9.53
N PHE A 61 21.05 -2.00 -9.87
CA PHE A 61 21.26 -1.37 -11.16
C PHE A 61 22.70 -0.85 -11.33
N LEU A 62 23.23 -0.17 -10.30
CA LEU A 62 24.58 0.39 -10.28
C LEU A 62 25.68 -0.68 -10.38
N ASP A 63 25.44 -1.92 -9.93
CA ASP A 63 26.38 -3.04 -10.13
C ASP A 63 26.71 -3.28 -11.61
N THR A 64 25.76 -2.99 -12.50
CA THR A 64 25.93 -3.11 -13.96
C THR A 64 26.31 -1.79 -14.65
N HIS A 65 25.97 -0.64 -14.04
CA HIS A 65 26.19 0.70 -14.59
C HIS A 65 26.81 1.66 -13.55
N PRO A 66 28.09 1.45 -13.16
CA PRO A 66 28.68 2.16 -12.01
C PRO A 66 28.90 3.66 -12.23
N THR A 67 28.91 4.13 -13.48
CA THR A 67 29.16 5.52 -13.84
C THR A 67 27.89 6.33 -14.15
N ASP A 68 26.71 5.71 -14.10
CA ASP A 68 25.44 6.38 -14.38
C ASP A 68 25.11 7.39 -13.26
N GLN A 69 25.19 8.67 -13.61
CA GLN A 69 24.94 9.76 -12.67
C GLN A 69 23.49 9.80 -12.18
N ASN A 70 22.53 9.44 -13.03
CA ASN A 70 21.11 9.47 -12.65
C ASN A 70 20.81 8.43 -11.57
N ALA A 71 21.35 7.22 -11.74
CA ALA A 71 21.20 6.14 -10.77
C ALA A 71 21.91 6.46 -9.44
N LEU A 72 23.09 7.11 -9.49
CA LEU A 72 23.80 7.57 -8.29
C LEU A 72 23.03 8.67 -7.54
N GLU A 73 22.44 9.63 -8.24
CA GLU A 73 21.59 10.66 -7.63
C GLU A 73 20.32 10.08 -7.02
N TYR A 74 19.67 9.14 -7.71
CA TYR A 74 18.54 8.39 -7.20
C TYR A 74 18.90 7.66 -5.90
N PHE A 75 20.00 6.90 -5.90
CA PHE A 75 20.49 6.18 -4.73
C PHE A 75 20.71 7.12 -3.53
N ARG A 76 21.40 8.25 -3.73
CA ARG A 76 21.65 9.26 -2.69
C ARG A 76 20.36 9.90 -2.16
N THR A 77 19.38 10.09 -3.03
CA THR A 77 18.08 10.67 -2.65
C THR A 77 17.33 9.72 -1.73
N TYR A 78 17.22 8.45 -2.12
CA TYR A 78 16.54 7.43 -1.31
C TYR A 78 17.29 7.09 -0.02
N GLN A 79 18.62 7.19 -0.01
CA GLN A 79 19.41 7.06 1.21
C GLN A 79 18.98 8.11 2.26
N LYS A 80 18.83 9.37 1.85
CA LYS A 80 18.36 10.45 2.73
C LYS A 80 16.91 10.25 3.16
N GLU A 81 16.04 9.80 2.26
CA GLU A 81 14.64 9.52 2.59
C GLU A 81 14.51 8.35 3.57
N LEU A 82 15.34 7.31 3.43
CA LEU A 82 15.40 6.19 4.36
C LEU A 82 15.85 6.65 5.75
N GLU A 83 16.91 7.46 5.85
CA GLU A 83 17.37 8.05 7.12
C GLU A 83 16.27 8.88 7.79
N LYS A 84 15.56 9.73 7.03
CA LYS A 84 14.44 10.52 7.55
C LYS A 84 13.28 9.63 8.04
N ALA A 85 12.87 8.64 7.24
CA ALA A 85 11.76 7.76 7.56
C ALA A 85 12.06 6.89 8.78
N THR A 86 13.29 6.37 8.86
CA THR A 86 13.74 5.57 10.02
C THR A 86 13.82 6.42 11.28
N ALA A 87 14.34 7.64 11.22
CA ALA A 87 14.34 8.58 12.34
C ALA A 87 12.91 8.92 12.81
N ALA A 88 11.98 9.18 11.87
CA ALA A 88 10.59 9.46 12.19
C ALA A 88 9.89 8.27 12.90
N TYR A 89 10.12 7.04 12.43
CA TYR A 89 9.59 5.85 13.08
C TYR A 89 10.22 5.64 14.47
N GLN A 90 11.55 5.79 14.58
CA GLN A 90 12.27 5.56 15.83
C GLN A 90 11.92 6.57 16.92
N ALA A 91 11.68 7.83 16.56
CA ALA A 91 11.22 8.86 17.47
C ALA A 91 9.85 8.54 18.07
N ALA A 92 8.96 7.89 17.30
CA ALA A 92 7.59 7.59 17.73
C ALA A 92 7.46 6.24 18.46
N TYR A 93 8.15 5.20 18.00
CA TYR A 93 7.91 3.82 18.43
C TYR A 93 9.13 3.09 19.01
N GLY A 94 10.30 3.72 19.02
CA GLY A 94 11.54 3.12 19.52
C GLY A 94 12.42 2.47 18.44
N PRO A 95 13.52 1.80 18.83
CA PRO A 95 14.57 1.42 17.90
C PRO A 95 14.09 0.38 16.88
N LEU A 96 14.26 0.70 15.58
CA LEU A 96 13.91 -0.21 14.47
C LEU A 96 14.97 -1.29 14.24
N THR A 97 16.20 -1.06 14.68
CA THR A 97 17.28 -2.06 14.65
C THR A 97 17.95 -2.14 16.01
N ALA A 98 18.51 -3.31 16.35
CA ALA A 98 19.25 -3.51 17.59
C ALA A 98 20.40 -2.49 17.80
N ARG A 99 21.00 -2.01 16.70
CA ARG A 99 22.06 -1.00 16.70
C ARG A 99 21.57 0.41 17.04
N ALA A 100 20.31 0.72 16.75
CA ALA A 100 19.69 2.00 17.06
C ALA A 100 19.20 2.09 18.52
N ASN A 101 19.52 1.11 19.38
CA ASN A 101 19.13 1.14 20.78
C ASN A 101 19.93 2.19 21.56
N GLU A 102 19.30 3.31 21.85
CA GLU A 102 19.90 4.40 22.65
C GLU A 102 19.46 4.35 24.12
N GLY A 103 20.39 4.69 25.02
CA GLY A 103 20.17 4.82 26.46
C GLY A 103 20.64 3.62 27.31
N GLY A 104 20.39 3.67 28.62
CA GLY A 104 20.85 2.66 29.59
C GLY A 104 19.98 1.39 29.68
N ARG A 105 18.99 1.23 28.80
CA ARG A 105 18.06 0.09 28.78
C ARG A 105 17.99 -0.53 27.39
N TRP A 106 17.91 -1.85 27.33
CA TRP A 106 17.68 -2.60 26.09
C TRP A 106 16.19 -2.56 25.72
N LYS A 107 15.83 -1.68 24.77
CA LYS A 107 14.45 -1.48 24.28
C LYS A 107 14.09 -2.39 23.09
N TRP A 108 15.07 -3.02 22.47
CA TRP A 108 14.85 -3.94 21.33
C TRP A 108 13.93 -5.12 21.69
N THR A 109 13.89 -5.54 22.96
CA THR A 109 13.03 -6.62 23.46
C THR A 109 11.62 -6.18 23.87
N ASP A 110 11.29 -4.89 23.79
CA ASP A 110 9.97 -4.38 24.22
C ASP A 110 8.86 -4.64 23.19
N GLY A 111 9.22 -4.96 21.95
CA GLY A 111 8.26 -5.29 20.90
C GLY A 111 7.67 -6.69 21.08
N PRO A 112 6.45 -6.94 20.53
CA PRO A 112 5.89 -8.28 20.49
C PRO A 112 6.83 -9.23 19.74
N ALA A 113 6.96 -10.45 20.23
CA ALA A 113 7.81 -11.43 19.58
C ALA A 113 7.26 -11.78 18.18
N PRO A 114 8.09 -12.21 17.21
CA PRO A 114 7.62 -12.50 15.86
C PRO A 114 6.51 -13.56 15.76
N TRP A 115 6.42 -14.47 16.74
CA TRP A 115 5.36 -15.48 16.84
C TRP A 115 4.09 -14.98 17.56
N GLU A 116 4.18 -13.83 18.24
CA GLU A 116 3.03 -13.13 18.79
C GLU A 116 2.41 -12.32 17.66
N ARG A 117 1.20 -12.70 17.23
CA ARG A 117 0.50 -12.17 16.03
C ARG A 117 0.21 -10.65 16.04
N ALA A 118 0.77 -9.89 16.97
CA ALA A 118 0.64 -8.43 17.08
C ALA A 118 1.63 -7.64 16.21
N ALA A 119 2.62 -8.29 15.58
CA ALA A 119 3.61 -7.61 14.73
C ALA A 119 3.23 -7.50 13.24
N ASN A 120 2.26 -8.29 12.75
CA ASN A 120 1.88 -8.40 11.33
C ASN A 120 0.36 -8.18 11.10
N VAL A 121 -0.25 -7.22 11.79
CA VAL A 121 -1.67 -6.86 11.65
C VAL A 121 -1.76 -5.36 11.45
#